data_AF-A0A9D4RDA3-F1
#
_entry.id   AF-A0A9D4RDA3-F1
#
_cell.length_a   1.000
_cell.length_b   1.000
_cell.length_c   1.000
_cell.angle_alpha   90.00
_cell.angle_beta   90.00
_cell.angle_gamma   90.00
#
_symmetry.space_group_name_H-M   'P 1'
#
loop_
_entity.id
_entity.type
_entity.pdbx_description
1 polymer ?
#
loop_
_entity_poly.entity_id
_entity_poly.type
_entity_poly.pdbx_seq_one_letter_code
_entity_poly.pdbx_strand_id
1 'polypeptide(L)'
;METTRIQFPFTCFAVLSTICGFVCSIVGNCRGVKITLVAAVLYILSGLSLAVGVILYISRINDELSIPIKNCTDFEYRYGWSFYLMGIAFLMAEISAVISVKLYLVRCSYHISDMFHIIPELEEQFYRDACVSGIRYSDPNSQTLIW
;
A
#
# COMPACT_ATOMS: atom_id res chain seq x y z
N MET A 1 -27.03 16.51 -7.25
CA MET A 1 -26.95 15.30 -8.11
C MET A 1 -25.64 15.18 -8.90
N GLU A 2 -24.86 16.24 -9.10
CA GLU A 2 -23.57 16.14 -9.84
C GLU A 2 -22.47 15.38 -9.09
N THR A 3 -22.56 15.41 -7.77
CA THR A 3 -21.53 14.95 -6.87
C THR A 3 -21.46 13.40 -6.89
N THR A 4 -22.60 12.69 -7.00
CA THR A 4 -22.68 11.21 -7.07
C THR A 4 -22.00 10.66 -8.31
N ARG A 5 -22.03 11.37 -9.45
CA ARG A 5 -21.39 10.93 -10.70
C ARG A 5 -19.87 10.79 -10.59
N ILE A 6 -19.23 11.48 -9.65
CA ILE A 6 -17.76 11.53 -9.49
C ILE A 6 -17.26 10.43 -8.55
N GLN A 7 -18.08 10.02 -7.58
CA GLN A 7 -17.69 9.00 -6.59
C GLN A 7 -17.67 7.59 -7.19
N PHE A 8 -18.65 7.26 -8.05
CA PHE A 8 -18.72 5.97 -8.73
C PHE A 8 -17.49 5.62 -9.59
N PRO A 9 -17.02 6.46 -10.52
CA PRO A 9 -15.89 6.12 -11.39
C PRO A 9 -14.59 5.93 -10.60
N PHE A 10 -14.39 6.72 -9.54
CA PHE A 10 -13.19 6.65 -8.72
C PHE A 10 -13.13 5.38 -7.87
N THR A 11 -14.26 4.98 -7.28
CA THR A 11 -14.39 3.69 -6.58
C THR A 11 -14.28 2.50 -7.56
N CYS A 12 -14.85 2.60 -8.76
CA CYS A 12 -14.70 1.56 -9.78
C CYS A 12 -13.23 1.40 -10.21
N PHE A 13 -12.52 2.51 -10.44
CA PHE A 13 -11.10 2.47 -10.79
C PHE A 13 -10.25 1.84 -9.68
N ALA A 14 -10.51 2.19 -8.42
CA ALA A 14 -9.92 1.54 -7.25
C ALA A 14 -10.14 0.02 -7.26
N VAL A 15 -11.39 -0.45 -7.33
CA VAL A 15 -11.67 -1.89 -7.27
C VAL A 15 -11.03 -2.64 -8.44
N LEU A 16 -11.09 -2.09 -9.66
CA LEU A 16 -10.43 -2.68 -10.83
C LEU A 16 -8.91 -2.73 -10.66
N SER A 17 -8.29 -1.65 -10.16
CA SER A 17 -6.86 -1.59 -9.89
C SER A 17 -6.44 -2.58 -8.80
N THR A 18 -7.25 -2.78 -7.75
CA THR A 18 -6.99 -3.79 -6.71
C THR A 18 -7.02 -5.20 -7.28
N ILE A 19 -8.00 -5.52 -8.14
CA ILE A 19 -8.10 -6.85 -8.78
C ILE A 19 -6.89 -7.08 -9.69
N CYS A 20 -6.55 -6.11 -10.54
CA CYS A 20 -5.36 -6.17 -11.39
C CYS A 20 -4.07 -6.30 -10.54
N GLY A 21 -3.95 -5.55 -9.45
CA GLY A 21 -2.84 -5.61 -8.51
C GLY A 21 -2.69 -6.97 -7.84
N PHE A 22 -3.81 -7.61 -7.46
CA PHE A 22 -3.81 -8.95 -6.87
C PHE A 22 -3.36 -10.01 -7.88
N VAL A 23 -3.89 -9.97 -9.11
CA VAL A 23 -3.45 -10.86 -10.20
C VAL A 23 -1.96 -10.64 -10.50
N CYS A 24 -1.52 -9.39 -10.57
CA CYS A 24 -0.13 -9.02 -10.80
C CYS A 24 0.79 -9.48 -9.66
N SER A 25 0.33 -9.43 -8.40
CA SER A 25 1.06 -9.92 -7.23
C SER A 25 1.25 -11.44 -7.26
N ILE A 26 0.20 -12.19 -7.64
CA ILE A 26 0.28 -13.65 -7.83
C ILE A 26 1.26 -13.99 -8.96
N VAL A 27 1.17 -13.30 -10.10
CA VAL A 27 2.08 -13.52 -11.25
C VAL A 27 3.51 -13.11 -10.92
N GLY A 28 3.69 -12.03 -10.16
CA GLY A 28 4.99 -11.52 -9.71
C GLY A 28 5.71 -12.47 -8.77
N ASN A 29 4.97 -13.21 -7.93
CA ASN A 29 5.52 -14.28 -7.10
C ASN A 29 6.13 -15.41 -7.94
N CYS A 30 5.63 -15.66 -9.15
CA CYS A 30 6.11 -16.75 -10.01
C CYS A 30 7.18 -16.35 -11.02
N ARG A 31 7.28 -15.08 -11.46
CA ARG A 31 8.03 -14.73 -12.69
C ARG A 31 9.02 -13.56 -12.62
N GLY A 32 9.10 -12.79 -11.53
CA GLY A 32 10.26 -11.90 -11.31
C GLY A 32 10.00 -10.57 -10.60
N VAL A 33 11.09 -10.01 -10.07
CA VAL A 33 11.16 -8.82 -9.20
C VAL A 33 10.51 -7.55 -9.76
N LYS A 34 10.48 -7.42 -11.10
CA LYS A 34 9.95 -6.24 -11.79
C LYS A 34 8.42 -6.18 -11.68
N ILE A 35 7.77 -7.34 -11.72
CA ILE A 35 6.31 -7.45 -11.68
C ILE A 35 5.79 -7.20 -10.27
N THR A 36 6.53 -7.63 -9.24
CA THR A 36 6.21 -7.36 -7.82
C THR A 36 6.25 -5.87 -7.49
N LEU A 37 7.19 -5.11 -8.06
CA LEU A 37 7.22 -3.65 -7.90
C LEU A 37 6.03 -2.98 -8.59
N VAL A 38 5.69 -3.39 -9.81
CA VAL A 38 4.52 -2.86 -10.53
C VAL A 38 3.23 -3.18 -9.77
N ALA A 39 3.09 -4.39 -9.24
CA ALA A 39 1.96 -4.77 -8.39
C ALA A 39 1.86 -3.87 -7.17
N ALA A 40 2.98 -3.59 -6.48
CA ALA A 40 3.00 -2.70 -5.32
C ALA A 40 2.52 -1.28 -5.66
N VAL A 41 2.97 -0.69 -6.76
CA VAL A 41 2.55 0.64 -7.20
C VAL A 41 1.05 0.68 -7.52
N LEU A 42 0.53 -0.33 -8.22
CA LEU A 42 -0.90 -0.45 -8.51
C LEU A 42 -1.75 -0.57 -7.24
N TYR A 43 -1.20 -1.21 -6.21
CA TYR A 43 -1.87 -1.42 -4.94
C TYR A 43 -1.89 -0.13 -4.08
N ILE A 44 -0.82 0.67 -4.11
CA ILE A 44 -0.77 2.01 -3.50
C ILE A 44 -1.75 2.96 -4.20
N LEU A 45 -1.72 3.00 -5.54
CA LEU A 45 -2.65 3.83 -6.33
C LEU A 45 -4.11 3.44 -6.05
N SER A 46 -4.37 2.14 -5.93
CA SER A 46 -5.69 1.66 -5.55
C SER A 46 -6.07 2.06 -4.13
N GLY A 47 -5.17 1.90 -3.16
CA GLY A 47 -5.38 2.30 -1.76
C GLY A 47 -5.76 3.78 -1.64
N LEU A 48 -4.97 4.66 -2.26
CA LEU A 48 -5.26 6.10 -2.33
C LEU A 48 -6.63 6.37 -2.98
N SER A 49 -6.97 5.61 -4.02
CA SER A 49 -8.25 5.72 -4.70
C SER A 49 -9.44 5.19 -3.87
N LEU A 50 -9.23 4.19 -3.00
CA LEU A 50 -10.23 3.76 -2.03
C LEU A 50 -10.39 4.79 -0.92
N ALA A 51 -9.29 5.37 -0.41
CA ALA A 51 -9.32 6.37 0.66
C ALA A 51 -10.13 7.61 0.25
N VAL A 52 -9.87 8.17 -0.94
CA VAL A 52 -10.63 9.32 -1.43
C VAL A 52 -12.09 8.92 -1.74
N GLY A 53 -12.37 7.69 -2.20
CA GLY A 53 -13.73 7.18 -2.35
C GLY A 53 -14.51 7.09 -1.03
N VAL A 54 -13.85 6.65 0.05
CA VAL A 54 -14.40 6.63 1.42
C VAL A 54 -14.64 8.04 1.95
N ILE A 55 -13.71 8.97 1.75
CA ILE A 55 -13.86 10.37 2.18
C ILE A 55 -15.07 10.99 1.47
N LEU A 56 -15.17 10.84 0.14
CA LEU A 56 -16.31 11.33 -0.62
C LEU A 56 -17.62 10.70 -0.13
N TYR A 57 -17.64 9.41 0.18
CA TYR A 57 -18.82 8.73 0.74
C TYR A 57 -19.27 9.37 2.06
N ILE A 58 -18.34 9.57 3.01
CA ILE A 58 -18.65 10.21 4.30
C ILE A 58 -19.15 11.64 4.10
N SER A 59 -18.51 12.41 3.21
CA SER A 59 -18.94 13.79 2.91
C SER A 59 -20.36 13.84 2.36
N ARG A 60 -20.79 12.88 1.53
CA ARG A 60 -22.18 12.84 1.03
C ARG A 60 -23.19 12.52 2.10
N ILE A 61 -22.90 11.52 2.93
CA ILE A 61 -23.76 11.20 4.06
C ILE A 61 -23.91 12.45 4.93
N ASN A 62 -22.82 13.16 5.21
CA ASN A 62 -22.84 14.37 6.02
C ASN A 62 -23.59 15.53 5.34
N ASP A 63 -23.45 15.71 4.03
CA ASP A 63 -24.19 16.72 3.27
C ASP A 63 -25.70 16.43 3.23
N GLU A 64 -26.10 15.16 3.09
CA GLU A 64 -27.51 14.73 3.14
C GLU A 64 -28.12 14.90 4.53
N LEU A 65 -27.33 14.71 5.60
CA LEU A 65 -27.74 14.91 6.99
C LEU A 65 -27.80 16.39 7.42
N SER A 66 -27.27 17.31 6.62
CA SER A 66 -27.31 18.76 6.90
C SER A 66 -28.69 19.39 6.65
N ILE A 67 -29.63 18.65 6.07
CA ILE A 67 -31.03 19.06 5.97
C ILE A 67 -31.62 18.94 7.38
N PRO A 68 -32.04 20.02 8.05
CA PRO A 68 -32.49 19.96 9.42
C PRO A 68 -33.77 19.12 9.48
N ILE A 69 -33.64 17.87 9.91
CA ILE A 69 -34.75 16.98 10.22
C ILE A 69 -35.39 17.57 11.48
N LYS A 70 -36.29 18.53 11.27
CA LYS A 70 -36.80 19.43 12.32
C LYS A 70 -37.53 18.70 13.45
N ASN A 71 -37.87 17.43 13.34
CA ASN A 71 -38.54 16.72 14.41
C ASN A 71 -38.06 15.27 14.42
N CYS A 72 -37.27 14.92 15.45
CA CYS A 72 -37.34 13.69 16.23
C CYS A 72 -36.01 13.50 16.95
N THR A 73 -36.08 13.64 18.26
CA THR A 73 -35.08 13.24 19.25
C THR A 73 -34.64 11.78 19.02
N ASP A 74 -33.32 11.53 19.04
CA ASP A 74 -32.65 10.21 19.03
C ASP A 74 -32.79 9.32 17.79
N PHE A 75 -32.31 9.78 16.63
CA PHE A 75 -31.91 8.88 15.55
C PHE A 75 -30.39 8.75 15.48
N GLU A 76 -29.84 7.77 16.21
CA GLU A 76 -28.42 7.37 16.12
C GLU A 76 -28.15 6.79 14.72
N TYR A 77 -27.52 7.56 13.84
CA TYR A 77 -27.14 7.09 12.50
C TYR A 77 -25.99 6.08 12.62
N ARG A 78 -26.30 4.80 12.39
CA ARG A 78 -25.30 3.72 12.39
C ARG A 78 -24.75 3.49 10.99
N TYR A 79 -23.42 3.59 10.86
CA TYR A 79 -22.72 3.20 9.63
C TYR A 79 -22.96 1.72 9.32
N GLY A 80 -23.24 1.40 8.05
CA GLY A 80 -23.46 0.01 7.62
C GLY A 80 -22.17 -0.83 7.59
N TRP A 81 -22.32 -2.16 7.63
CA TRP A 81 -21.21 -3.12 7.56
C TRP A 81 -20.31 -2.93 6.34
N SER A 82 -20.85 -2.50 5.20
CA SER A 82 -20.09 -2.25 3.97
C SER A 82 -19.05 -1.14 4.11
N PHE A 83 -19.30 -0.13 4.95
CA PHE A 83 -18.35 0.94 5.21
C PHE A 83 -17.10 0.42 5.95
N TYR A 84 -17.33 -0.42 6.97
CA TYR A 84 -16.23 -1.08 7.67
C TYR A 84 -15.46 -2.02 6.75
N LEU A 85 -16.14 -2.75 5.87
CA LEU A 85 -15.50 -3.61 4.87
C LEU A 85 -14.63 -2.81 3.88
N MET A 86 -15.07 -1.62 3.45
CA MET A 86 -14.25 -0.73 2.62
C MET A 86 -12.99 -0.26 3.36
N GLY A 87 -13.11 0.10 4.64
CA GLY A 87 -11.97 0.47 5.48
C GLY A 87 -10.98 -0.68 5.70
N ILE A 88 -11.49 -1.89 5.94
CA ILE A 88 -10.66 -3.09 6.07
C ILE A 88 -9.96 -3.41 4.74
N ALA A 89 -10.66 -3.30 3.61
CA ALA A 89 -10.08 -3.51 2.29
C ALA A 89 -8.94 -2.51 2.00
N PHE A 90 -9.10 -1.24 2.41
CA PHE A 90 -8.05 -0.23 2.32
C PHE A 90 -6.83 -0.58 3.19
N LEU A 91 -7.03 -0.98 4.44
CA LEU A 91 -5.93 -1.39 5.32
C LEU A 91 -5.19 -2.62 4.77
N MET A 92 -5.93 -3.63 4.32
CA MET A 92 -5.35 -4.79 3.66
C MET A 92 -4.61 -4.39 2.39
N ALA A 93 -5.10 -3.35 1.70
CA ALA A 93 -4.43 -2.77 0.56
C ALA A 93 -3.02 -2.24 0.95
N GLU A 94 -2.96 -1.33 1.90
CA GLU A 94 -1.67 -0.78 2.33
C GLU A 94 -0.70 -1.85 2.88
N ILE A 95 -1.21 -2.83 3.64
CA ILE A 95 -0.38 -3.91 4.19
C ILE A 95 0.27 -4.74 3.07
N SER A 96 -0.50 -5.14 2.06
CA SER A 96 0.06 -5.95 0.97
C SER A 96 1.02 -5.14 0.08
N ALA A 97 0.79 -3.84 -0.09
CA ALA A 97 1.74 -2.94 -0.74
C ALA A 97 3.08 -2.91 0.01
N VAL A 98 3.06 -2.69 1.33
CA VAL A 98 4.26 -2.65 2.17
C VAL A 98 5.02 -3.98 2.14
N ILE A 99 4.31 -5.11 2.21
CA ILE A 99 4.93 -6.43 2.11
C ILE A 99 5.61 -6.60 0.75
N SER A 100 4.94 -6.20 -0.33
CA SER A 100 5.48 -6.29 -1.69
C SER A 100 6.73 -5.43 -1.89
N VAL A 101 6.73 -4.20 -1.34
CA VAL A 101 7.91 -3.30 -1.35
C VAL A 101 9.04 -3.89 -0.52
N LYS A 102 8.75 -4.40 0.69
CA LYS A 102 9.78 -5.02 1.53
C LYS A 102 10.41 -6.24 0.85
N LEU A 103 9.61 -7.10 0.24
CA LEU A 103 10.11 -8.25 -0.52
C LEU A 103 10.96 -7.81 -1.71
N TYR A 104 10.55 -6.77 -2.44
CA TYR A 104 11.34 -6.20 -3.53
C TYR A 104 12.70 -5.69 -3.05
N LEU A 105 12.72 -4.92 -1.96
CA LEU A 105 13.96 -4.37 -1.39
C LEU A 105 14.90 -5.46 -0.88
N VAL A 106 14.38 -6.47 -0.18
CA VAL A 106 15.19 -7.62 0.30
C VAL A 106 15.78 -8.38 -0.88
N ARG A 107 14.99 -8.64 -1.93
CA ARG A 107 15.47 -9.33 -3.13
C ARG A 107 16.54 -8.54 -3.88
N CYS A 108 16.38 -7.22 -3.97
CA CYS A 108 17.34 -6.31 -4.57
C CYS A 108 18.65 -6.27 -3.76
N SER A 109 18.54 -6.18 -2.43
CA SER A 109 19.68 -6.19 -1.51
C SER A 109 20.49 -7.49 -1.62
N TYR A 110 19.82 -8.65 -1.69
CA TYR A 110 20.48 -9.94 -1.88
C TYR A 110 21.31 -9.99 -3.17
N HIS A 111 20.74 -9.53 -4.28
CA HIS A 111 21.45 -9.49 -5.56
C HIS A 111 22.67 -8.54 -5.53
N ILE A 112 22.57 -7.43 -4.80
CA ILE A 112 23.67 -6.49 -4.62
C ILE A 112 24.77 -7.11 -3.72
N SER A 113 24.38 -7.82 -2.66
CA SER A 113 25.30 -8.54 -1.78
C SER A 113 26.14 -9.57 -2.53
N ASP A 114 25.54 -10.29 -3.47
CA ASP A 114 26.27 -11.26 -4.32
C ASP A 114 27.30 -10.56 -5.24
N MET A 115 27.04 -9.31 -5.66
CA MET A 115 28.00 -8.51 -6.44
C MET A 115 29.17 -8.00 -5.59
N PHE A 116 28.94 -7.65 -4.32
CA PHE A 116 30.00 -7.16 -3.43
C PHE A 116 31.07 -8.22 -3.14
N HIS A 117 30.72 -9.50 -3.14
CA HIS A 117 31.70 -10.57 -2.94
C HIS A 117 32.76 -10.65 -4.05
N ILE A 118 32.51 -10.03 -5.22
CA ILE A 118 33.42 -10.01 -6.37
C ILE A 118 34.39 -8.82 -6.30
N ILE A 119 34.01 -7.72 -5.64
CA ILE A 119 34.81 -6.47 -5.57
C ILE A 119 34.73 -5.88 -4.14
N PRO A 120 35.63 -6.28 -3.22
CA PRO A 120 35.58 -5.84 -1.83
C PRO A 120 35.83 -4.33 -1.63
N GLU A 121 36.48 -3.64 -2.57
CA GLU A 121 36.71 -2.19 -2.47
C GLU A 121 35.43 -1.34 -2.60
N LEU A 122 34.36 -1.87 -3.21
CA LEU A 122 33.10 -1.13 -3.36
C LEU A 122 32.27 -1.13 -2.07
N GLU A 123 32.48 -2.12 -1.19
CA GLU A 123 31.76 -2.30 0.07
C GLU A 123 32.10 -1.19 1.07
N GLU A 124 33.38 -0.89 1.25
CA GLU A 124 33.88 0.19 2.13
C GLU A 124 33.31 1.56 1.74
N GLN A 125 33.15 1.80 0.43
CA GLN A 125 32.64 3.07 -0.10
C GLN A 125 31.13 3.20 0.12
N PHE A 126 30.37 2.13 -0.11
CA PHE A 126 28.93 2.11 0.17
C PHE A 126 28.63 2.18 1.67
N TYR A 127 29.44 1.55 2.53
CA TYR A 127 29.31 1.65 3.99
C TYR A 127 29.56 3.08 4.49
N ARG A 128 30.57 3.77 3.92
CA ARG A 128 30.79 5.20 4.17
C ARG A 128 29.59 6.04 3.77
N ASP A 129 29.02 5.81 2.59
CA ASP A 129 27.86 6.56 2.10
C ASP A 129 26.57 6.26 2.90
N ALA A 130 26.39 5.02 3.35
CA ALA A 130 25.27 4.61 4.21
C ALA A 130 25.37 5.19 5.63
N CYS A 131 26.59 5.29 6.17
CA CYS A 131 26.86 5.94 7.46
C CYS A 131 26.54 7.45 7.40
N VAL A 132 26.88 8.12 6.29
CA VAL A 132 26.52 9.53 6.05
C VAL A 132 25.00 9.69 5.87
N SER A 133 24.33 8.70 5.28
CA SER A 133 22.89 8.76 5.00
C SER A 133 22.01 8.25 6.17
N GLY A 134 22.60 7.77 7.26
CA GLY A 134 21.87 7.22 8.41
C GLY A 134 21.08 5.94 8.14
N ILE A 135 21.29 5.29 6.99
CA ILE A 135 20.60 4.06 6.60
C ILE A 135 21.39 2.90 7.21
N ARG A 136 20.93 2.34 8.34
CA ARG A 136 21.52 1.13 8.92
C ARG A 136 21.35 -0.04 7.96
N TYR A 137 22.44 -0.43 7.30
CA TYR A 137 22.52 -1.66 6.52
C TYR A 137 22.52 -2.83 7.50
N SER A 138 21.46 -3.65 7.45
CA SER A 138 21.37 -4.90 8.23
C SER A 138 21.97 -6.01 7.38
N ASP A 139 23.18 -6.43 7.73
CA ASP A 139 23.90 -7.53 7.11
C ASP A 139 23.03 -8.81 7.13
N PRO A 140 22.69 -9.40 5.95
CA PRO A 140 21.87 -10.61 5.86
C PRO A 140 22.63 -11.90 6.27
N ASN A 141 23.94 -11.83 6.51
CA ASN A 141 24.80 -12.94 6.89
C ASN A 141 25.23 -12.92 8.38
N SER A 142 24.82 -11.90 9.14
CA SER A 142 25.08 -11.79 10.59
C SER A 142 24.11 -12.63 11.44
N GLN A 143 23.93 -13.91 11.10
CA GLN A 143 23.24 -14.89 11.96
C GLN A 143 24.18 -15.96 12.56
N THR A 144 25.49 -15.81 12.44
CA THR A 144 26.44 -16.69 13.12
C THR A 144 27.39 -15.89 14.00
N LEU A 145 27.36 -16.22 15.30
CA LEU A 145 28.32 -15.91 16.38
C LEU A 145 27.74 -15.05 17.51
N ILE A 146 26.79 -15.65 18.24
CA ILE A 146 26.63 -15.41 19.68
C ILE A 146 26.93 -16.76 20.33
N TRP A 147 28.07 -16.85 21.02
CA TRP A 147 28.24 -17.77 22.15
C TRP A 147 27.95 -16.99 23.41
#